data_AF-A0A7J8WPQ9-F1
#
_entry.id   AF-A0A7J8WPQ9-F1
#
_cell.length_a   1.000
_cell.length_b   1.000
_cell.length_c   1.000
_cell.angle_alpha   90.00
_cell.angle_beta   90.00
_cell.angle_gamma   90.00
#
_symmetry.space_group_name_H-M   'P 1'
#
loop_
_entity.id
_entity.type
_entity.pdbx_description
1 polymer ?
#
loop_
_entity_poly.entity_id
_entity_poly.type
_entity_poly.pdbx_seq_one_letter_code
_entity_poly.pdbx_strand_id
1 'polypeptide(L)'
;APKLKPKRSKKEDKPVCPIPPPDLPPKFRQLIVEEMGGKGVVLVIQKTIFYSDINLTASHFSIPFSQVKTHDFLNEAEAKELTGKNPMQEWLLDPSMKGTSITFNKWVMGSSSLYVLTNTWNPVVKKNQLKKGDMVQLWSFQVNSLLCFALVKL
;
A
#
# COMPACT_ATOMS: atom_id res chain seq x y z
N ALA A 1 -3.75 19.70 -44.61
CA ALA A 1 -2.72 18.83 -44.02
C ALA A 1 -3.38 17.82 -43.08
N PRO A 2 -3.24 16.50 -43.29
CA PRO A 2 -3.83 15.52 -42.38
C PRO A 2 -2.96 15.38 -41.12
N LYS A 3 -3.56 15.59 -39.95
CA LYS A 3 -2.89 15.41 -38.64
C LYS A 3 -2.73 13.90 -38.37
N LEU A 4 -1.48 13.46 -38.27
CA LEU A 4 -1.09 12.10 -37.90
C LEU A 4 -1.62 11.75 -36.49
N LYS A 5 -2.30 10.60 -36.38
CA LYS A 5 -2.75 10.03 -35.10
C LYS A 5 -1.51 9.56 -34.29
N PRO A 6 -1.46 9.73 -32.96
CA PRO A 6 -0.32 9.27 -32.18
C PRO A 6 -0.23 7.75 -32.21
N LYS A 7 0.98 7.25 -32.50
CA LYS A 7 1.35 5.83 -32.48
C LYS A 7 1.13 5.24 -31.08
N ARG A 8 0.43 4.12 -31.04
CA ARG A 8 0.24 3.27 -29.84
C ARG A 8 1.62 2.83 -29.33
N SER A 9 2.01 3.30 -28.16
CA SER A 9 3.28 2.95 -27.51
C SER A 9 3.34 1.44 -27.24
N LYS A 10 4.50 0.84 -27.53
CA LYS A 10 4.85 -0.57 -27.26
C LYS A 10 4.41 -0.99 -25.85
N LYS A 11 3.82 -2.19 -25.74
CA LYS A 11 3.68 -2.90 -24.46
C LYS A 11 5.08 -3.09 -23.88
N GLU A 12 5.42 -2.33 -22.84
CA GLU A 12 6.51 -2.72 -21.93
C GLU A 12 6.12 -4.04 -21.28
N ASP A 13 7.05 -5.01 -21.27
CA ASP A 13 6.91 -6.23 -20.48
C ASP A 13 6.61 -5.83 -19.04
N LYS A 14 5.39 -6.16 -18.59
CA LYS A 14 5.04 -5.96 -17.19
C LYS A 14 5.96 -6.85 -16.36
N PRO A 15 6.63 -6.34 -15.32
CA PRO A 15 7.33 -7.19 -14.38
C PRO A 15 6.33 -8.24 -13.87
N VAL A 16 6.67 -9.51 -14.11
CA VAL A 16 5.84 -10.65 -13.71
C VAL A 16 5.86 -10.71 -12.19
N CYS A 17 4.70 -10.55 -11.55
CA CYS A 17 4.55 -10.74 -10.11
C CYS A 17 4.95 -12.18 -9.77
N PRO A 18 5.85 -12.42 -8.81
CA PRO A 18 6.13 -13.76 -8.33
C PRO A 18 4.83 -14.40 -7.81
N ILE A 19 4.57 -15.65 -8.24
CA ILE A 19 3.46 -16.47 -7.77
C ILE A 19 4.08 -17.77 -7.22
N PRO A 20 3.96 -18.08 -5.92
CA PRO A 20 3.29 -17.26 -4.90
C PRO A 20 4.07 -15.98 -4.55
N PRO A 21 3.39 -14.95 -3.99
CA PRO A 21 4.05 -13.79 -3.38
C PRO A 21 5.12 -14.22 -2.38
N PRO A 22 6.32 -13.60 -2.35
CA PRO A 22 7.31 -13.88 -1.33
C PRO A 22 6.78 -13.54 0.07
N ASP A 23 7.23 -14.28 1.08
CA ASP A 23 6.92 -13.98 2.48
C ASP A 23 7.56 -12.67 2.94
N LEU A 24 7.07 -12.15 4.08
CA LEU A 24 7.63 -10.97 4.73
C LEU A 24 9.14 -11.16 5.00
N PRO A 25 10.02 -10.25 4.53
CA PRO A 25 11.46 -10.41 4.72
C PRO A 25 11.86 -10.59 6.19
N PRO A 26 12.86 -11.44 6.51
CA PRO A 26 13.22 -11.76 7.89
C PRO A 26 13.48 -10.55 8.79
N LYS A 27 14.12 -9.50 8.25
CA LYS A 27 14.40 -8.26 9.00
C LYS A 27 13.12 -7.51 9.38
N PHE A 28 12.14 -7.45 8.49
CA PHE A 28 10.83 -6.86 8.80
C PHE A 28 10.10 -7.71 9.83
N ARG A 29 10.11 -9.03 9.66
CA ARG A 29 9.45 -9.95 10.59
C ARG A 29 10.04 -9.83 12.00
N GLN A 30 11.36 -9.80 12.11
CA GLN A 30 12.07 -9.64 13.38
C GLN A 30 11.66 -8.33 14.07
N LEU A 31 11.77 -7.20 13.36
CA LEU A 31 11.39 -5.88 13.91
C LEU A 31 9.92 -5.84 14.33
N ILE A 32 9.00 -6.33 13.48
CA ILE A 32 7.56 -6.30 13.77
C ILE A 32 7.21 -7.21 14.94
N VAL A 33 7.66 -8.47 14.93
CA VAL A 33 7.21 -9.46 15.91
C VAL A 33 7.99 -9.39 17.21
N GLU A 34 9.32 -9.29 17.14
CA GLU A 34 10.20 -9.40 18.31
C GLU A 34 10.38 -8.05 19.00
N GLU A 35 10.61 -6.97 18.25
CA GLU A 35 10.89 -5.65 18.84
C GLU A 35 9.61 -4.84 19.10
N MET A 36 8.65 -4.85 18.17
CA MET A 36 7.41 -4.09 18.31
C MET A 36 6.27 -4.87 18.98
N GLY A 37 6.42 -6.19 19.20
CA GLY A 37 5.37 -7.05 19.75
C GLY A 37 4.15 -7.22 18.82
N GLY A 38 4.35 -7.02 17.52
CA GLY A 38 3.34 -7.08 16.48
C GLY A 38 2.78 -8.48 16.27
N LYS A 39 1.47 -8.57 16.09
CA LYS A 39 0.72 -9.81 15.89
C LYS A 39 -0.16 -9.71 14.64
N GLY A 40 -0.69 -10.85 14.19
CA GLY A 40 -1.64 -10.88 13.06
C GLY A 40 -1.06 -10.30 11.77
N VAL A 41 0.20 -10.65 11.46
CA VAL A 41 0.89 -10.19 10.25
C VAL A 41 0.22 -10.79 9.02
N VAL A 42 -0.36 -9.96 8.17
CA VAL A 42 -1.14 -10.37 7.00
C VAL A 42 -0.71 -9.57 5.78
N LEU A 43 -0.55 -10.24 4.63
CA LEU A 43 -0.31 -9.57 3.35
C LEU A 43 -1.61 -8.95 2.86
N VAL A 44 -1.67 -7.61 2.78
CA VAL A 44 -2.85 -6.88 2.28
C VAL A 44 -2.87 -6.89 0.75
N ILE A 45 -1.75 -6.53 0.11
CA ILE A 45 -1.64 -6.44 -1.35
C ILE A 45 -0.18 -6.57 -1.78
N GLN A 46 0.05 -7.21 -2.94
CA GLN A 46 1.30 -7.10 -3.70
C GLN A 46 0.97 -6.49 -5.07
N LYS A 47 1.58 -5.36 -5.41
CA LYS A 47 1.35 -4.68 -6.69
C LYS A 47 2.59 -3.92 -7.15
N THR A 48 2.62 -3.60 -8.44
CA THR A 48 3.53 -2.60 -8.98
C THR A 48 3.05 -1.20 -8.62
N ILE A 49 3.98 -0.30 -8.30
CA ILE A 49 3.71 1.13 -8.16
C ILE A 49 3.27 1.70 -9.52
N PHE A 50 2.08 2.30 -9.57
CA PHE A 50 1.57 2.98 -10.75
C PHE A 50 1.88 4.47 -10.69
N TYR A 51 1.76 5.16 -11.84
CA TYR A 51 1.96 6.61 -11.90
C TYR A 51 1.04 7.37 -10.94
N SER A 52 -0.21 6.92 -10.78
CA SER A 52 -1.16 7.50 -9.83
C SER A 52 -0.65 7.43 -8.39
N ASP A 53 0.10 6.38 -8.04
CA ASP A 53 0.60 6.18 -6.68
C ASP A 53 1.71 7.19 -6.35
N ILE A 54 2.52 7.61 -7.33
CA ILE A 54 3.68 8.51 -7.09
C ILE A 54 3.46 9.93 -7.64
N ASN A 55 2.24 10.23 -8.09
CA ASN A 55 1.91 11.56 -8.58
C ASN A 55 1.89 12.53 -7.39
N LEU A 56 2.79 13.52 -7.42
CA LEU A 56 2.96 14.50 -6.34
C LEU A 56 1.67 15.26 -6.00
N THR A 57 0.80 15.50 -7.00
CA THR A 57 -0.48 16.20 -6.81
C THR A 57 -1.55 15.29 -6.21
N ALA A 58 -1.55 14.00 -6.54
CA ALA A 58 -2.54 13.04 -6.06
C ALA A 58 -2.16 12.43 -4.70
N SER A 59 -0.86 12.29 -4.42
CA SER A 59 -0.23 11.96 -3.14
C SER A 59 -0.89 10.80 -2.35
N HIS A 60 -1.18 9.69 -3.02
CA HIS A 60 -1.78 8.53 -2.34
C HIS A 60 -1.27 7.20 -2.88
N PHE A 61 -1.12 6.20 -2.00
CA PHE A 61 -0.96 4.81 -2.40
C PHE A 61 -2.33 4.16 -2.52
N SER A 62 -2.68 3.69 -3.71
CA SER A 62 -3.95 3.02 -4.00
C SER A 62 -3.89 1.53 -3.68
N ILE A 63 -4.89 1.04 -2.95
CA ILE A 63 -5.10 -0.37 -2.62
C ILE A 63 -6.51 -0.78 -3.08
N PRO A 64 -6.68 -1.17 -4.37
CA PRO A 64 -7.99 -1.51 -4.92
C PRO A 64 -8.57 -2.74 -4.22
N PHE A 65 -9.85 -2.70 -3.84
CA PHE A 65 -10.50 -3.82 -3.14
C PHE A 65 -10.38 -5.14 -3.90
N SER A 66 -10.46 -5.11 -5.23
CA SER A 66 -10.32 -6.30 -6.09
C SER A 66 -8.92 -6.92 -6.08
N GLN A 67 -7.91 -6.25 -5.53
CA GLN A 67 -6.52 -6.72 -5.43
C GLN A 67 -6.09 -7.01 -3.98
N VAL A 68 -6.94 -6.65 -3.00
CA VAL A 68 -6.73 -6.99 -1.60
C VAL A 68 -6.80 -8.50 -1.45
N LYS A 69 -5.83 -9.10 -0.76
CA LYS A 69 -5.74 -10.56 -0.57
C LYS A 69 -6.77 -11.08 0.43
N THR A 70 -7.02 -10.32 1.47
CA THR A 70 -8.08 -10.56 2.45
C THR A 70 -8.48 -9.21 3.05
N HIS A 71 -9.78 -9.05 3.36
CA HIS A 71 -10.29 -7.89 4.09
C HIS A 71 -10.25 -8.08 5.62
N ASP A 72 -9.86 -9.27 6.09
CA ASP A 72 -9.84 -9.65 7.51
C ASP A 72 -8.68 -9.02 8.29
N PHE A 73 -7.88 -8.15 7.64
CA PHE A 73 -6.88 -7.34 8.32
C PHE A 73 -7.47 -6.19 9.14
N LEU A 74 -8.74 -5.87 8.91
CA LEU A 74 -9.50 -4.89 9.69
C LEU A 74 -10.45 -5.62 10.63
N ASN A 75 -10.55 -5.13 11.86
CA ASN A 75 -11.64 -5.51 12.73
C ASN A 75 -12.94 -4.78 12.35
N GLU A 76 -14.07 -5.21 12.92
CA GLU A 76 -15.39 -4.67 12.58
C GLU A 76 -15.51 -3.16 12.89
N ALA A 77 -14.91 -2.70 13.99
CA ALA A 77 -14.92 -1.30 14.37
C ALA A 77 -14.13 -0.44 13.37
N GLU A 78 -12.90 -0.84 13.04
CA GLU A 78 -12.03 -0.18 12.05
C GLU A 78 -12.72 -0.11 10.66
N ALA A 79 -13.31 -1.23 10.23
CA ALA A 79 -14.04 -1.30 8.96
C ALA A 79 -15.28 -0.37 8.94
N LYS A 80 -15.95 -0.23 10.08
CA LYS A 80 -17.10 0.68 10.25
C LYS A 80 -16.67 2.14 10.24
N GLU A 81 -15.58 2.50 10.92
CA GLU A 81 -15.02 3.85 10.91
C GLU A 81 -14.68 4.33 9.50
N LEU A 82 -13.98 3.49 8.73
CA LEU A 82 -13.61 3.79 7.35
C LEU A 82 -14.84 3.93 6.43
N THR A 83 -15.91 3.17 6.71
CA THR A 83 -17.17 3.28 5.96
C THR A 83 -17.92 4.57 6.30
N GLY A 84 -17.76 5.09 7.51
CA GLY A 84 -18.21 6.42 7.93
C GLY A 84 -17.45 7.58 7.29
N LYS A 85 -16.48 7.30 6.39
CA LYS A 85 -15.56 8.27 5.78
C LYS A 85 -14.65 8.96 6.80
N ASN A 86 -14.40 8.32 7.93
CA ASN A 86 -13.44 8.79 8.92
C ASN A 86 -12.05 8.26 8.55
N PRO A 87 -11.09 9.13 8.20
CA PRO A 87 -9.71 8.71 8.01
C PRO A 87 -9.12 8.28 9.35
N MET A 88 -8.36 7.19 9.34
CA MET A 88 -7.64 6.70 10.50
C MET A 88 -6.16 7.09 10.41
N GLN A 89 -5.55 7.41 11.55
CA GLN A 89 -4.13 7.71 11.61
C GLN A 89 -3.39 6.48 12.11
N GLU A 90 -2.61 5.87 11.22
CA GLU A 90 -1.94 4.60 11.48
C GLU A 90 -0.42 4.75 11.47
N TRP A 91 0.26 3.75 12.01
CA TRP A 91 1.71 3.66 11.92
C TRP A 91 2.12 2.86 10.68
N LEU A 92 3.08 3.38 9.92
CA LEU A 92 3.67 2.73 8.76
C LEU A 92 5.16 2.54 8.96
N LEU A 93 5.61 1.29 8.94
CA LEU A 93 7.01 0.93 8.78
C LEU A 93 7.36 0.97 7.29
N ASP A 94 8.17 1.94 6.88
CA ASP A 94 8.52 2.14 5.47
C ASP A 94 9.59 1.13 4.97
N PRO A 95 9.92 1.09 3.66
CA PRO A 95 10.92 0.17 3.10
C PRO A 95 12.31 0.29 3.74
N SER A 96 12.66 1.45 4.32
CA SER A 96 13.89 1.67 5.08
C SER A 96 13.80 1.21 6.54
N MET A 97 12.72 0.53 6.91
CA MET A 97 12.39 0.07 8.27
C MET A 97 12.36 1.21 9.29
N LYS A 98 11.86 2.38 8.86
CA LYS A 98 11.59 3.50 9.77
C LYS A 98 10.10 3.73 9.85
N GLY A 99 9.62 3.85 11.09
CA GLY A 99 8.23 4.15 11.35
C GLY A 99 7.89 5.61 11.04
N THR A 100 6.70 5.82 10.49
CA THR A 100 6.11 7.13 10.26
C THR A 100 4.60 7.05 10.40
N SER A 101 3.95 8.16 10.74
CA SER A 101 2.49 8.21 10.75
C SER A 101 1.96 8.37 9.32
N ILE A 102 0.90 7.63 8.98
CA ILE A 102 0.24 7.66 7.69
C ILE A 102 -1.27 7.79 7.89
N THR A 103 -1.98 8.41 6.96
CA THR A 103 -3.44 8.42 6.98
C THR A 103 -3.96 7.27 6.14
N PHE A 104 -4.76 6.39 6.74
CA PHE A 104 -5.48 5.32 6.07
C PHE A 104 -6.94 5.72 5.87
N ASN A 105 -7.45 5.55 4.66
CA ASN A 105 -8.82 5.96 4.33
C ASN A 105 -9.45 4.99 3.32
N LYS A 106 -10.78 5.00 3.23
CA LYS A 106 -11.57 4.27 2.23
C LYS A 106 -12.31 5.25 1.34
N TRP A 107 -12.06 5.17 0.05
CA TRP A 107 -12.75 5.95 -0.98
C TRP A 107 -13.75 5.06 -1.72
N VAL A 108 -15.00 5.54 -1.83
CA VAL A 108 -16.06 4.87 -2.59
C VAL A 108 -16.08 5.45 -4.00
N MET A 109 -15.82 4.62 -4.99
CA MET A 109 -15.71 4.97 -6.41
C MET A 109 -16.85 4.30 -7.18
N GLY A 110 -18.05 4.88 -7.09
CA GLY A 110 -19.27 4.33 -7.70
C GLY A 110 -19.61 2.94 -7.15
N SER A 111 -19.50 1.91 -7.99
CA SER A 111 -19.74 0.51 -7.63
C SER A 111 -18.55 -0.18 -6.96
N SER A 112 -17.40 0.49 -6.85
CA SER A 112 -16.17 -0.08 -6.29
C SER A 112 -15.67 0.74 -5.10
N SER A 113 -14.73 0.18 -4.33
CA SER A 113 -14.05 0.87 -3.25
C SER A 113 -12.53 0.73 -3.37
N LEU A 114 -11.83 1.70 -2.82
CA LEU A 114 -10.38 1.80 -2.80
C LEU A 114 -9.96 2.11 -1.37
N TYR A 115 -9.01 1.35 -0.80
CA TYR A 115 -8.29 1.90 0.35
C TYR A 115 -7.12 2.75 -0.14
N VAL A 116 -6.80 3.81 0.61
CA VAL A 116 -5.70 4.69 0.28
C VAL A 116 -4.84 4.99 1.50
N LEU A 117 -3.53 5.05 1.29
CA LEU A 117 -2.61 5.68 2.23
C LEU A 117 -2.25 7.07 1.71
N THR A 118 -2.47 8.11 2.52
CA THR A 118 -2.33 9.52 2.12
C THR A 118 -1.50 10.32 3.13
N ASN A 119 -1.44 11.64 2.96
CA ASN A 119 -0.74 12.62 3.80
C ASN A 119 0.80 12.47 3.78
N THR A 120 1.36 11.45 4.42
CA THR A 120 2.81 11.20 4.51
C THR A 120 3.35 10.32 3.37
N TRP A 121 2.50 9.94 2.42
CA TRP A 121 2.88 9.04 1.34
C TRP A 121 3.98 9.62 0.42
N ASN A 122 3.90 10.89 0.02
CA ASN A 122 4.93 11.52 -0.82
C ASN A 122 6.32 11.52 -0.16
N PRO A 123 6.47 11.90 1.14
CA PRO A 123 7.70 11.69 1.88
C PRO A 123 8.23 10.26 1.84
N VAL A 124 7.36 9.25 2.03
CA VAL A 124 7.72 7.83 1.95
C VAL A 124 8.27 7.48 0.57
N VAL A 125 7.60 7.90 -0.50
CA VAL A 125 8.03 7.71 -1.90
C VAL A 125 9.42 8.30 -2.12
N LYS A 126 9.63 9.57 -1.72
CA LYS A 126 10.90 10.28 -1.91
C LYS A 126 12.04 9.61 -1.14
N LYS A 127 11.83 9.30 0.14
CA LYS A 127 12.84 8.71 1.02
C LYS A 127 13.27 7.31 0.56
N ASN A 128 12.31 6.51 0.11
CA ASN A 128 12.54 5.12 -0.30
C ASN A 128 12.79 4.98 -1.81
N GLN A 129 12.91 6.11 -2.52
CA GLN A 129 13.17 6.18 -3.96
C GLN A 129 12.22 5.28 -4.77
N LEU A 130 10.93 5.29 -4.40
CA LEU A 130 9.91 4.50 -5.09
C LEU A 130 9.64 5.08 -6.48
N LYS A 131 9.61 4.22 -7.48
CA LYS A 131 9.42 4.56 -8.89
C LYS A 131 8.30 3.73 -9.49
N LYS A 132 7.70 4.26 -10.56
CA LYS A 132 6.73 3.51 -11.37
C LYS A 132 7.37 2.19 -11.82
N GLY A 133 6.65 1.10 -11.63
CA GLY A 133 7.12 -0.25 -11.98
C GLY A 133 7.80 -1.00 -10.83
N ASP A 134 8.22 -0.31 -9.76
CA ASP A 134 8.72 -0.98 -8.56
C ASP A 134 7.63 -1.90 -7.99
N MET A 135 8.02 -3.11 -7.59
CA MET A 135 7.10 -4.03 -6.94
C MET A 135 7.12 -3.82 -5.43
N VAL A 136 5.95 -3.72 -4.84
CA VAL A 136 5.80 -3.53 -3.40
C VAL A 136 4.77 -4.48 -2.83
N GLN A 137 4.93 -4.77 -1.54
CA GLN A 137 3.94 -5.42 -0.70
C GLN A 137 3.54 -4.47 0.41
N LEU A 138 2.25 -4.42 0.72
CA LEU A 138 1.75 -3.82 1.94
C LEU A 138 1.28 -4.94 2.86
N TRP A 139 1.83 -4.95 4.07
CA TRP A 139 1.46 -5.87 5.14
C TRP A 139 0.75 -5.09 6.25
N SER A 140 -0.23 -5.71 6.89
CA SER A 140 -0.87 -5.23 8.11
C SER A 140 -0.40 -6.05 9.29
N PHE A 141 -0.38 -5.45 10.47
CA PHE A 141 -0.18 -6.12 11.74
C PHE A 141 -0.77 -5.27 12.86
N GLN A 142 -0.88 -5.84 14.05
CA GLN A 142 -1.50 -5.20 15.21
C GLN A 142 -0.47 -5.06 16.34
N VAL A 143 -0.36 -3.86 16.91
CA VAL A 143 0.47 -3.57 18.11
C VAL A 143 -0.42 -2.93 19.15
N ASN A 144 -0.57 -3.54 20.33
CA ASN A 144 -1.46 -3.04 21.39
C ASN A 144 -2.88 -2.72 20.90
N SER A 145 -3.43 -3.58 20.03
CA SER A 145 -4.74 -3.41 19.39
C SER A 145 -4.86 -2.20 18.45
N LEU A 146 -3.75 -1.63 18.00
CA LEU A 146 -3.68 -0.61 16.97
C LEU A 146 -3.22 -1.21 15.65
N LEU A 147 -3.95 -0.91 14.58
CA LEU A 147 -3.59 -1.26 13.22
C LEU A 147 -2.27 -0.58 12.83
N CYS A 148 -1.38 -1.36 12.25
CA CYS A 148 -0.10 -0.89 11.74
C CYS A 148 0.14 -1.50 10.37
N PHE A 149 0.94 -0.81 9.57
CA PHE A 149 1.33 -1.26 8.24
C PHE A 149 2.84 -1.38 8.09
N ALA A 150 3.28 -2.27 7.22
CA ALA A 150 4.64 -2.32 6.72
C ALA A 150 4.64 -2.33 5.19
N LEU A 151 5.39 -1.40 4.60
CA LEU A 151 5.60 -1.35 3.16
C LEU A 151 6.96 -1.96 2.84
N VAL A 152 6.95 -3.04 2.06
CA VAL A 152 8.14 -3.73 1.59
C VAL A 152 8.32 -3.43 0.11
N LYS A 153 9.52 -3.01 -0.28
CA LYS A 153 9.94 -2.94 -1.69
C LYS A 153 10.66 -4.25 -2.02
N LEU A 154 10.18 -4.96 -3.05
CA LEU A 154 10.75 -6.22 -3.53
C LEU A 154 11.89 -5.99 -4.52
#